data_AF-A0A5A9EQ73-F1
#
_entry.id   AF-A0A5A9EQ73-F1
#
_cell.length_a   1.000
_cell.length_b   1.000
_cell.length_c   1.000
_cell.angle_alpha   90.00
_cell.angle_beta   90.00
_cell.angle_gamma   90.00
#
_symmetry.space_group_name_H-M   'P 1'
#
loop_
_entity.id
_entity.type
_entity.pdbx_description
1 polymer ?
#
loop_
_entity_poly.entity_id
_entity_poly.type
_entity_poly.pdbx_seq_one_letter_code
_entity_poly.pdbx_strand_id
1 'polypeptide(L)'
;MTTTTEAMDGASALAPPSLSSRAKARMVSTLLIAPLVLFLTLVFVLPLGGMLVHAVENGEVGAALPGVAAEMRGWTGEGLPPESAYAALARDLKAAYGEPRLGEASRRLNYERSGYRALLTRTARSVRAVDRPQAGWAAELTAIDPRWGEPATWAALRRASPPLTPYYLLTALDLRMDDNGSIARAPAEERIYIDTLGRTLWIGFVTTLLCLVLGFPLAHALVSLPRGFASVLMVCVLLPFWTSLLVRTSAWIVVLQKEGVLNGLLTRLGIVDAPLELVFNRFGLYVAMVHILLPFMILPILSVMKGISPSYMRASASLGAHPAVGFLKVYLPMTLPGVGAGCLMTFIIGVGYYITPSLVGGARDQMTSYFIAYYANTTINWGLSSALGAILLACIMLLYATVGRLIGVGRIAGIQ
;
A
#
# COMPACT_ATOMS: atom_id res chain seq x y z
N MET A 1 53.86 66.17 13.12
CA MET A 1 52.63 66.80 12.60
C MET A 1 51.80 65.72 11.95
N THR A 2 50.55 65.57 12.43
CA THR A 2 49.42 64.79 11.88
C THR A 2 49.59 63.27 11.70
N THR A 3 49.37 62.56 12.82
CA THR A 3 48.73 61.24 12.89
C THR A 3 47.23 61.43 13.14
N THR A 4 46.34 60.92 12.28
CA THR A 4 44.97 60.55 12.68
C THR A 4 44.24 59.75 11.58
N THR A 5 43.59 58.67 12.02
CA THR A 5 42.34 58.06 11.51
C THR A 5 42.31 57.40 10.12
N GLU A 6 42.65 56.10 10.07
CA GLU A 6 42.04 55.12 9.14
C GLU A 6 41.92 53.73 9.80
N ALA A 7 41.42 53.69 11.03
CA ALA A 7 41.10 52.43 11.69
C ALA A 7 39.75 52.58 12.37
N MET A 8 38.64 52.42 11.64
CA MET A 8 37.32 52.12 12.22
C MET A 8 36.16 51.78 11.25
N ASP A 9 36.38 51.51 9.95
CA ASP A 9 35.26 51.37 8.98
C ASP A 9 35.03 49.95 8.43
N GLY A 10 35.29 48.92 9.25
CA GLY A 10 35.09 47.50 8.87
C GLY A 10 33.93 46.79 9.59
N ALA A 11 33.24 47.44 10.52
CA ALA A 11 32.34 46.77 11.48
C ALA A 11 30.83 46.93 11.23
N SER A 12 30.37 47.55 10.13
CA SER A 12 28.94 47.82 9.91
C SER A 12 28.20 46.90 8.92
N ALA A 13 28.87 45.91 8.32
CA ALA A 13 28.31 45.12 7.21
C ALA A 13 27.55 43.83 7.60
N LEU A 14 27.02 43.72 8.83
CA LEU A 14 26.23 42.55 9.27
C LEU A 14 24.93 42.95 9.99
N ALA A 15 24.23 43.98 9.51
CA ALA A 15 22.84 44.20 9.92
C ALA A 15 21.97 43.02 9.41
N PRO A 16 21.22 42.31 10.26
CA PRO A 16 20.37 41.21 9.81
C PRO A 16 19.33 41.73 8.80
N PRO A 17 19.02 40.96 7.74
CA PRO A 17 18.11 41.40 6.69
C PRO A 17 16.76 41.84 7.27
N SER A 18 16.29 43.01 6.84
CA SER A 18 15.02 43.61 7.31
C SER A 18 13.85 42.62 7.14
N LEU A 19 12.88 42.66 8.06
CA LEU A 19 11.75 41.71 8.08
C LEU A 19 10.99 41.66 6.73
N SER A 20 10.92 42.77 6.00
CA SER A 20 10.29 42.86 4.68
C SER A 20 11.06 42.10 3.59
N SER A 21 12.40 42.09 3.65
CA SER A 21 13.25 41.33 2.72
C SER A 21 13.11 39.82 2.91
N ARG A 22 12.97 39.36 4.17
CA ARG A 22 12.72 37.95 4.50
C ARG A 22 11.33 37.50 4.07
N ALA A 23 10.31 38.35 4.22
CA ALA A 23 8.96 38.07 3.75
C ALA A 23 8.88 37.95 2.22
N LYS A 24 9.55 38.85 1.50
CA LYS A 24 9.62 38.83 0.03
C LYS A 24 10.38 37.60 -0.48
N ALA A 25 11.51 37.24 0.15
CA ALA A 25 12.27 36.04 -0.18
C ALA A 25 11.48 34.74 0.09
N ARG A 26 10.76 34.66 1.22
CA ARG A 26 9.84 33.54 1.51
C ARG A 26 8.72 33.46 0.47
N MET A 27 8.09 34.57 0.12
CA MET A 27 7.01 34.61 -0.87
C MET A 27 7.47 34.13 -2.25
N VAL A 28 8.66 34.56 -2.67
CA VAL A 28 9.28 34.10 -3.94
C VAL A 28 9.58 32.59 -3.87
N SER A 29 10.17 32.10 -2.78
CA SER A 29 10.41 30.65 -2.60
C SER A 29 9.12 29.83 -2.63
N THR A 30 8.05 30.30 -1.97
CA THR A 30 6.75 29.64 -1.98
C THR A 30 6.14 29.66 -3.40
N LEU A 31 6.25 30.77 -4.14
CA LEU A 31 5.79 30.87 -5.52
C LEU A 31 6.54 29.94 -6.48
N LEU A 32 7.83 29.68 -6.26
CA LEU A 32 8.60 28.73 -7.07
C LEU A 32 8.18 27.28 -6.81
N ILE A 33 7.80 26.93 -5.58
CA ILE A 33 7.42 25.56 -5.19
C ILE A 33 5.92 25.30 -5.43
N ALA A 34 5.08 26.35 -5.43
CA ALA A 34 3.63 26.24 -5.53
C ALA A 34 3.13 25.47 -6.77
N PRO A 35 3.66 25.66 -8.00
CA PRO A 35 3.20 24.89 -9.16
C PRO A 35 3.42 23.38 -9.00
N LEU A 36 4.57 22.98 -8.43
CA LEU A 36 4.88 21.57 -8.18
C LEU A 36 3.96 20.98 -7.10
N VAL A 37 3.77 21.70 -5.98
CA VAL A 37 2.87 21.26 -4.91
C VAL A 37 1.42 21.17 -5.39
N LEU A 38 0.97 22.15 -6.17
CA LEU A 38 -0.35 22.12 -6.77
C LEU A 38 -0.51 20.93 -7.71
N PHE A 39 0.47 20.69 -8.59
CA PHE A 39 0.48 19.52 -9.46
C PHE A 39 0.42 18.21 -8.67
N LEU A 40 1.27 18.05 -7.66
CA LEU A 40 1.27 16.84 -6.81
C LEU A 40 -0.05 16.67 -6.06
N THR A 41 -0.64 17.76 -5.58
CA THR A 41 -1.91 17.72 -4.85
C THR A 41 -3.06 17.31 -5.78
N LEU A 42 -3.15 17.93 -6.96
CA LEU A 42 -4.22 17.67 -7.92
C LEU A 42 -4.11 16.29 -8.57
N VAL A 43 -2.90 15.83 -8.89
CA VAL A 43 -2.68 14.60 -9.67
C VAL A 43 -2.53 13.36 -8.77
N PHE A 44 -1.99 13.51 -7.56
CA PHE A 44 -1.75 12.37 -6.67
C PHE A 44 -2.62 12.44 -5.41
N VAL A 45 -2.51 13.51 -4.62
CA VAL A 45 -3.14 13.55 -3.28
C VAL A 45 -4.66 13.50 -3.36
N LEU A 46 -5.29 14.29 -4.24
CA LEU A 46 -6.76 14.32 -4.37
C LEU A 46 -7.33 13.00 -4.92
N PRO A 47 -6.82 12.42 -6.04
CA PRO A 47 -7.31 11.13 -6.51
C PRO A 47 -7.08 10.00 -5.51
N LEU A 48 -5.93 9.96 -4.82
CA LEU A 48 -5.68 8.99 -3.76
C LEU A 48 -6.63 9.19 -2.58
N GLY A 49 -6.85 10.44 -2.16
CA GLY A 49 -7.82 10.77 -1.11
C GLY A 49 -9.24 10.34 -1.47
N GLY A 50 -9.67 10.61 -2.71
CA GLY A 50 -10.97 10.16 -3.23
C GLY A 50 -11.08 8.63 -3.27
N MET A 51 -10.02 7.93 -3.71
CA MET A 51 -9.98 6.47 -3.65
C MET A 51 -10.14 5.97 -2.21
N LEU A 52 -9.50 6.60 -1.21
CA LEU A 52 -9.60 6.19 0.19
C LEU A 52 -11.01 6.38 0.77
N VAL A 53 -11.80 7.33 0.26
CA VAL A 53 -13.20 7.52 0.69
C VAL A 53 -14.06 6.30 0.35
N HIS A 54 -13.78 5.59 -0.73
CA HIS A 54 -14.50 4.35 -1.07
C HIS A 54 -14.36 3.26 0.02
N ALA A 55 -13.36 3.33 0.89
CA ALA A 55 -13.23 2.41 2.02
C ALA A 55 -14.40 2.52 3.02
N VAL A 56 -15.14 3.64 3.01
CA VAL A 56 -16.29 3.89 3.90
C VAL A 56 -17.56 4.25 3.16
N GLU A 57 -17.51 4.56 1.87
CA GLU A 57 -18.68 4.93 1.07
C GLU A 57 -19.52 3.71 0.67
N ASN A 58 -20.84 3.89 0.64
CA ASN A 58 -21.81 2.83 0.36
C ASN A 58 -23.09 3.40 -0.30
N GLY A 59 -22.92 4.06 -1.43
CA GLY A 59 -24.01 4.74 -2.15
C GLY A 59 -24.88 3.81 -3.00
N GLU A 60 -24.46 2.57 -3.28
CA GLU A 60 -25.02 1.73 -4.32
C GLU A 60 -26.46 1.29 -4.01
N VAL A 61 -26.73 0.85 -2.77
CA VAL A 61 -28.06 0.40 -2.35
C VAL A 61 -29.02 1.59 -2.22
N GLY A 62 -28.57 2.71 -1.65
CA GLY A 62 -29.41 3.91 -1.52
C GLY A 62 -29.74 4.54 -2.87
N ALA A 63 -28.85 4.45 -3.86
CA ALA A 63 -29.08 4.95 -5.21
C ALA A 63 -30.06 4.09 -6.01
N ALA A 64 -30.04 2.76 -5.82
CA ALA A 64 -30.93 1.85 -6.53
C ALA A 64 -32.28 1.63 -5.82
N LEU A 65 -32.27 1.63 -4.48
CA LEU A 65 -33.43 1.29 -3.65
C LEU A 65 -33.66 2.35 -2.55
N PRO A 66 -33.98 3.61 -2.94
CA PRO A 66 -34.05 4.73 -2.00
C PRO A 66 -35.17 4.62 -0.97
N GLY A 67 -36.32 4.07 -1.35
CA GLY A 67 -37.49 3.92 -0.48
C GLY A 67 -37.25 2.91 0.63
N VAL A 68 -36.82 1.69 0.29
CA VAL A 68 -36.51 0.66 1.28
C VAL A 68 -35.31 1.05 2.13
N ALA A 69 -34.30 1.72 1.56
CA ALA A 69 -33.16 2.21 2.33
C ALA A 69 -33.55 3.28 3.36
N ALA A 70 -34.62 4.05 3.12
CA ALA A 70 -35.17 4.99 4.10
C ALA A 70 -35.89 4.25 5.24
N GLU A 71 -36.74 3.27 4.90
CA GLU A 71 -37.45 2.43 5.89
C GLU A 71 -36.48 1.63 6.77
N MET A 72 -35.44 1.05 6.17
CA MET A 72 -34.43 0.26 6.89
C MET A 72 -33.60 1.09 7.88
N ARG A 73 -33.43 2.40 7.63
CA ARG A 73 -32.74 3.29 8.58
C ARG A 73 -33.56 3.52 9.86
N GLY A 74 -34.88 3.45 9.78
CA GLY A 74 -35.77 3.59 10.94
C GLY A 74 -36.03 2.29 11.71
N TRP A 75 -35.70 1.14 11.12
CA TRP A 75 -35.96 -0.17 11.72
C TRP A 75 -34.89 -0.58 12.75
N THR A 76 -35.34 -1.16 13.87
CA THR A 76 -34.49 -1.58 15.01
C THR A 76 -33.58 -2.76 14.66
N GLY A 77 -33.95 -3.56 13.65
CA GLY A 77 -33.24 -4.77 13.23
C GLY A 77 -33.66 -6.04 13.98
N GLU A 78 -34.65 -5.95 14.86
CA GLU A 78 -35.21 -7.11 15.54
C GLU A 78 -36.41 -7.66 14.75
N GLY A 79 -36.41 -8.97 14.52
CA GLY A 79 -37.51 -9.68 13.86
C GLY A 79 -37.62 -9.38 12.36
N LEU A 80 -38.85 -9.25 11.87
CA LEU A 80 -39.14 -8.87 10.49
C LEU A 80 -39.46 -7.37 10.42
N PRO A 81 -39.11 -6.68 9.32
CA PRO A 81 -39.41 -5.26 9.19
C PRO A 81 -40.91 -5.01 9.00
N PRO A 82 -41.36 -3.74 9.15
CA PRO A 82 -42.74 -3.39 8.93
C PRO A 82 -43.16 -3.61 7.47
N GLU A 83 -44.47 -3.82 7.24
CA GLU A 83 -45.07 -3.99 5.91
C GLU A 83 -44.73 -2.84 4.94
N SER A 84 -44.53 -1.62 5.47
CA SER A 84 -44.06 -0.46 4.70
C SER A 84 -42.73 -0.71 3.98
N ALA A 85 -41.81 -1.45 4.62
CA ALA A 85 -40.51 -1.79 4.04
C ALA A 85 -40.63 -2.80 2.88
N TYR A 86 -41.52 -3.79 3.01
CA TYR A 86 -41.82 -4.73 1.92
C TYR A 86 -42.42 -4.02 0.72
N ALA A 87 -43.37 -3.11 0.96
CA ALA A 87 -43.99 -2.29 -0.08
C ALA A 87 -42.98 -1.33 -0.76
N ALA A 88 -42.08 -0.73 0.03
CA ALA A 88 -41.03 0.14 -0.48
C ALA A 88 -40.02 -0.63 -1.34
N LEU A 89 -39.59 -1.82 -0.89
CA LEU A 89 -38.71 -2.70 -1.65
C LEU A 89 -39.32 -3.06 -3.01
N ALA A 90 -40.59 -3.46 -3.02
CA ALA A 90 -41.28 -3.83 -4.25
C ALA A 90 -41.37 -2.64 -5.23
N ARG A 91 -41.68 -1.45 -4.74
CA ARG A 91 -41.75 -0.21 -5.55
C ARG A 91 -40.39 0.14 -6.13
N ASP A 92 -39.34 0.10 -5.32
CA ASP A 92 -37.98 0.43 -5.73
C ASP A 92 -37.46 -0.59 -6.75
N LEU A 93 -37.71 -1.89 -6.55
CA LEU A 93 -37.30 -2.93 -7.49
C LEU A 93 -38.00 -2.81 -8.84
N LYS A 94 -39.27 -2.38 -8.87
CA LYS A 94 -39.97 -2.07 -10.13
C LYS A 94 -39.32 -0.89 -10.84
N ALA A 95 -39.01 0.18 -10.11
CA ALA A 95 -38.43 1.40 -10.67
C ALA A 95 -37.01 1.16 -11.21
N ALA A 96 -36.18 0.43 -10.45
CA ALA A 96 -34.79 0.16 -10.80
C ALA A 96 -34.62 -1.02 -11.78
N TYR A 97 -35.70 -1.69 -12.19
CA TYR A 97 -35.62 -2.85 -13.08
C TYR A 97 -35.09 -2.46 -14.45
N GLY A 98 -33.97 -3.06 -14.87
CA GLY A 98 -33.31 -2.77 -16.14
C GLY A 98 -32.31 -1.61 -16.07
N GLU A 99 -32.20 -0.91 -14.93
CA GLU A 99 -31.17 0.08 -14.72
C GLU A 99 -29.84 -0.58 -14.26
N PRO A 100 -28.67 -0.03 -14.67
CA PRO A 100 -27.37 -0.52 -14.21
C PRO A 100 -27.20 -0.49 -12.68
N ARG A 101 -27.83 0.49 -12.01
CA ARG A 101 -27.76 0.72 -10.56
C ARG A 101 -28.28 -0.45 -9.73
N LEU A 102 -29.33 -1.14 -10.21
CA LEU A 102 -29.83 -2.35 -9.54
C LEU A 102 -28.76 -3.46 -9.55
N GLY A 103 -27.98 -3.55 -10.64
CA GLY A 103 -26.85 -4.47 -10.74
C GLY A 103 -25.77 -4.18 -9.70
N GLU A 104 -25.42 -2.91 -9.50
CA GLU A 104 -24.44 -2.46 -8.50
C GLU A 104 -24.93 -2.75 -7.07
N ALA A 105 -26.16 -2.37 -6.74
CA ALA A 105 -26.78 -2.65 -5.45
C ALA A 105 -26.84 -4.16 -5.17
N SER A 106 -27.20 -4.97 -6.17
CA SER A 106 -27.24 -6.43 -6.03
C SER A 106 -25.87 -7.03 -5.73
N ARG A 107 -24.80 -6.46 -6.31
CA ARG A 107 -23.42 -6.88 -6.06
C ARG A 107 -23.00 -6.51 -4.64
N ARG A 108 -23.29 -5.28 -4.21
CA ARG A 108 -22.98 -4.80 -2.86
C ARG A 108 -23.67 -5.64 -1.77
N LEU A 109 -24.95 -5.95 -1.96
CA LEU A 109 -25.71 -6.81 -1.04
C LEU A 109 -25.21 -8.26 -1.03
N ASN A 110 -24.66 -8.73 -2.16
CA ASN A 110 -24.05 -10.05 -2.23
C ASN A 110 -22.74 -10.14 -1.43
N TYR A 111 -22.09 -9.01 -1.12
CA TYR A 111 -20.97 -8.99 -0.18
C TYR A 111 -21.43 -9.23 1.26
N GLU A 112 -22.58 -8.68 1.66
CA GLU A 112 -23.14 -8.92 3.00
C GLU A 112 -23.62 -10.36 3.19
N ARG A 113 -24.20 -10.95 2.14
CA ARG A 113 -24.73 -12.31 2.20
C ARG A 113 -24.64 -12.99 0.84
N SER A 114 -24.04 -14.17 0.80
CA SER A 114 -23.96 -14.97 -0.42
C SER A 114 -25.36 -15.31 -0.96
N GLY A 115 -25.54 -15.20 -2.28
CA GLY A 115 -26.80 -15.50 -2.96
C GLY A 115 -27.82 -14.36 -2.95
N TYR A 116 -27.50 -13.20 -2.36
CA TYR A 116 -28.39 -12.03 -2.36
C TYR A 116 -28.62 -11.47 -3.77
N ARG A 117 -27.60 -11.54 -4.64
CA ARG A 117 -27.74 -11.09 -6.04
C ARG A 117 -28.83 -11.87 -6.77
N ALA A 118 -28.86 -13.19 -6.60
CA ALA A 118 -29.88 -14.05 -7.20
C ALA A 118 -31.27 -13.79 -6.60
N LEU A 119 -31.34 -13.56 -5.28
CA LEU A 119 -32.57 -13.15 -4.58
C LEU A 119 -33.15 -11.89 -5.20
N LEU A 120 -32.37 -10.82 -5.24
CA LEU A 120 -32.82 -9.51 -5.72
C LEU A 120 -33.22 -9.54 -7.19
N THR A 121 -32.46 -10.25 -8.04
CA THR A 121 -32.77 -10.37 -9.47
C THR A 121 -34.06 -11.14 -9.72
N ARG A 122 -34.29 -12.25 -8.99
CA ARG A 122 -35.52 -13.04 -9.08
C ARG A 122 -36.71 -12.20 -8.63
N THR A 123 -36.60 -11.54 -7.48
CA THR A 123 -37.66 -10.71 -6.92
C THR A 123 -37.99 -9.54 -7.82
N ALA A 124 -37.01 -8.81 -8.34
CA ALA A 124 -37.25 -7.68 -9.25
C ALA A 124 -38.02 -8.10 -10.52
N ARG A 125 -37.71 -9.30 -11.05
CA ARG A 125 -38.42 -9.86 -12.21
C ARG A 125 -39.88 -10.20 -11.90
N SER A 126 -40.13 -10.86 -10.76
CA SER A 126 -41.47 -11.32 -10.39
C SER A 126 -42.39 -10.18 -9.97
N VAL A 127 -41.88 -9.23 -9.18
CA VAL A 127 -42.67 -8.11 -8.65
C VAL A 127 -43.22 -7.20 -9.75
N ARG A 128 -42.58 -7.14 -10.92
CA ARG A 128 -43.05 -6.33 -12.07
C ARG A 128 -44.47 -6.67 -12.51
N ALA A 129 -44.87 -7.94 -12.40
CA ALA A 129 -46.18 -8.41 -12.85
C ALA A 129 -47.29 -8.21 -11.80
N VAL A 130 -46.94 -7.79 -10.58
CA VAL A 130 -47.86 -7.72 -9.44
C VAL A 130 -48.19 -6.27 -9.12
N ASP A 131 -49.37 -5.77 -9.53
CA ASP A 131 -49.74 -4.37 -9.27
C ASP A 131 -50.16 -4.11 -7.83
N ARG A 132 -50.99 -4.98 -7.25
CA ARG A 132 -51.36 -4.96 -5.83
C ARG A 132 -51.42 -6.39 -5.29
N PRO A 133 -50.67 -6.71 -4.22
CA PRO A 133 -50.74 -8.03 -3.60
C PRO A 133 -52.06 -8.19 -2.82
N GLN A 134 -52.68 -9.36 -2.92
CA GLN A 134 -53.96 -9.64 -2.25
C GLN A 134 -53.81 -9.82 -0.73
N ALA A 135 -52.68 -10.40 -0.27
CA ALA A 135 -52.39 -10.70 1.12
C ALA A 135 -51.30 -9.82 1.75
N GLY A 136 -50.93 -8.71 1.09
CA GLY A 136 -49.81 -7.85 1.48
C GLY A 136 -48.48 -8.22 0.80
N TRP A 137 -47.56 -7.27 0.76
CA TRP A 137 -46.24 -7.40 0.16
C TRP A 137 -45.33 -8.36 0.95
N ALA A 138 -45.48 -8.49 2.27
CA ALA A 138 -44.72 -9.47 3.03
C ALA A 138 -45.02 -10.92 2.61
N ALA A 139 -46.30 -11.26 2.45
CA ALA A 139 -46.73 -12.58 1.97
C ALA A 139 -46.28 -12.83 0.53
N GLU A 140 -46.44 -11.84 -0.35
CA GLU A 140 -46.07 -11.93 -1.76
C GLU A 140 -44.55 -12.14 -1.96
N LEU A 141 -43.73 -11.34 -1.29
CA LEU A 141 -42.27 -11.45 -1.41
C LEU A 141 -41.75 -12.77 -0.84
N THR A 142 -42.33 -13.26 0.26
CA THR A 142 -41.99 -14.57 0.86
C THR A 142 -42.42 -15.73 -0.05
N ALA A 143 -43.54 -15.59 -0.77
CA ALA A 143 -43.98 -16.57 -1.76
C ALA A 143 -43.05 -16.62 -2.98
N ILE A 144 -42.46 -15.48 -3.39
CA ILE A 144 -41.46 -15.44 -4.47
C ILE A 144 -40.15 -16.11 -4.06
N ASP A 145 -39.65 -15.84 -2.85
CA ASP A 145 -38.46 -16.48 -2.30
C ASP A 145 -38.54 -16.53 -0.76
N PRO A 146 -38.48 -17.72 -0.13
CA PRO A 146 -38.62 -17.88 1.32
C PRO A 146 -37.62 -17.06 2.15
N ARG A 147 -36.46 -16.70 1.58
CA ARG A 147 -35.43 -15.91 2.28
C ARG A 147 -35.90 -14.51 2.68
N TRP A 148 -36.96 -13.97 2.07
CA TRP A 148 -37.57 -12.71 2.52
C TRP A 148 -38.30 -12.83 3.86
N GLY A 149 -38.62 -14.06 4.30
CA GLY A 149 -39.12 -14.34 5.65
C GLY A 149 -38.01 -14.53 6.70
N GLU A 150 -36.74 -14.40 6.32
CA GLU A 150 -35.61 -14.52 7.25
C GLU A 150 -35.14 -13.13 7.73
N PRO A 151 -35.04 -12.88 9.05
CA PRO A 151 -34.51 -11.63 9.60
C PRO A 151 -33.12 -11.26 9.06
N ALA A 152 -32.25 -12.25 8.86
CA ALA A 152 -30.88 -12.06 8.37
C ALA A 152 -30.82 -11.43 6.96
N THR A 153 -31.83 -11.65 6.11
CA THR A 153 -31.91 -11.02 4.77
C THR A 153 -32.13 -9.52 4.92
N TRP A 154 -33.07 -9.13 5.78
CA TRP A 154 -33.35 -7.73 6.06
C TRP A 154 -32.23 -7.04 6.85
N ALA A 155 -31.55 -7.76 7.73
CA ALA A 155 -30.35 -7.28 8.43
C ALA A 155 -29.23 -6.91 7.43
N ALA A 156 -29.00 -7.73 6.40
CA ALA A 156 -28.05 -7.42 5.33
C ALA A 156 -28.45 -6.15 4.55
N LEU A 157 -29.74 -6.01 4.20
CA LEU A 157 -30.24 -4.80 3.53
C LEU A 157 -30.08 -3.56 4.42
N ARG A 158 -30.37 -3.68 5.71
CA ARG A 158 -30.20 -2.62 6.70
C ARG A 158 -28.74 -2.19 6.84
N ARG A 159 -27.79 -3.12 6.95
CA ARG A 159 -26.35 -2.79 7.02
C ARG A 159 -25.84 -2.09 5.76
N ALA A 160 -26.41 -2.43 4.61
CA ALA A 160 -26.04 -1.84 3.33
C ALA A 160 -26.85 -0.58 2.96
N SER A 161 -27.82 -0.14 3.75
CA SER A 161 -28.68 1.03 3.45
C SER A 161 -28.04 2.40 3.77
N PRO A 162 -27.24 2.56 4.85
CA PRO A 162 -26.57 3.82 5.14
C PRO A 162 -25.55 4.20 4.05
N PRO A 163 -25.38 5.51 3.77
CA PRO A 163 -24.42 5.99 2.76
C PRO A 163 -22.96 5.79 3.18
N LEU A 164 -22.72 5.57 4.48
CA LEU A 164 -21.41 5.24 5.04
C LEU A 164 -21.47 3.85 5.68
N THR A 165 -20.45 3.03 5.44
CA THR A 165 -20.36 1.66 5.96
C THR A 165 -19.00 1.40 6.61
N PRO A 166 -18.96 0.76 7.78
CA PRO A 166 -17.71 0.24 8.34
C PRO A 166 -17.31 -1.10 7.72
N TYR A 167 -18.16 -1.70 6.87
CA TYR A 167 -18.01 -3.07 6.36
C TYR A 167 -16.62 -3.35 5.77
N TYR A 168 -16.12 -2.52 4.86
CA TYR A 168 -14.85 -2.78 4.17
C TYR A 168 -13.65 -2.65 5.11
N LEU A 169 -13.64 -1.66 6.00
CA LEU A 169 -12.58 -1.49 7.00
C LEU A 169 -12.57 -2.62 8.03
N LEU A 170 -13.75 -3.03 8.51
CA LEU A 170 -13.86 -4.18 9.42
C LEU A 170 -13.39 -5.46 8.73
N THR A 171 -13.84 -5.70 7.50
CA THR A 171 -13.42 -6.87 6.70
C THR A 171 -11.91 -6.90 6.54
N ALA A 172 -11.29 -5.77 6.19
CA ALA A 172 -9.83 -5.67 6.05
C ALA A 172 -9.05 -5.87 7.36
N LEU A 173 -9.73 -5.83 8.52
CA LEU A 173 -9.20 -6.16 9.84
C LEU A 173 -9.67 -7.54 10.35
N ASP A 174 -10.19 -8.40 9.46
CA ASP A 174 -10.73 -9.72 9.81
C ASP A 174 -11.89 -9.66 10.85
N LEU A 175 -12.63 -8.56 10.85
CA LEU A 175 -13.80 -8.29 11.70
C LEU A 175 -15.07 -8.24 10.83
N ARG A 176 -16.20 -8.58 11.43
CA ARG A 176 -17.52 -8.47 10.82
C ARG A 176 -18.53 -7.89 11.80
N MET A 177 -19.57 -7.26 11.28
CA MET A 177 -20.70 -6.80 12.06
C MET A 177 -21.79 -7.87 12.04
N ASP A 178 -22.22 -8.32 13.21
CA ASP A 178 -23.26 -9.33 13.36
C ASP A 178 -24.66 -8.73 13.09
N ASP A 179 -25.70 -9.58 13.04
CA ASP A 179 -27.07 -9.14 12.77
C ASP A 179 -27.61 -8.14 13.81
N ASN A 180 -27.13 -8.26 15.06
CA ASN A 180 -27.45 -7.33 16.16
C ASN A 180 -26.61 -6.05 16.16
N GLY A 181 -25.74 -5.86 15.17
CA GLY A 181 -24.87 -4.68 15.06
C GLY A 181 -23.63 -4.70 15.96
N SER A 182 -23.34 -5.82 16.63
CA SER A 182 -22.11 -6.00 17.40
C SER A 182 -20.93 -6.35 16.50
N ILE A 183 -19.72 -5.95 16.87
CA ILE A 183 -18.49 -6.30 16.13
C ILE A 183 -17.99 -7.66 16.64
N ALA A 184 -17.93 -8.63 15.75
CA ALA A 184 -17.39 -9.96 16.01
C ALA A 184 -16.19 -10.24 15.10
N ARG A 185 -15.36 -11.21 15.49
CA ARG A 185 -14.31 -11.71 14.59
C ARG A 185 -14.95 -12.48 13.45
N ALA A 186 -14.42 -12.34 12.23
CA ALA A 186 -14.86 -13.13 11.08
C ALA A 186 -14.65 -14.65 11.34
N PRO A 187 -15.31 -15.56 10.63
CA PRO A 187 -15.01 -16.99 10.69
C PRO A 187 -13.54 -17.27 10.35
N ALA A 188 -12.94 -18.32 10.92
CA ALA A 188 -11.50 -18.60 10.76
C ALA A 188 -11.04 -18.74 9.29
N GLU A 189 -11.93 -19.21 8.42
CA GLU A 189 -11.71 -19.39 6.99
C GLU A 189 -11.64 -18.05 6.23
N GLU A 190 -12.24 -16.99 6.76
CA GLU A 190 -12.28 -15.65 6.16
C GLU A 190 -11.19 -14.72 6.73
N ARG A 191 -10.51 -15.11 7.81
CA ARG A 191 -9.46 -14.31 8.46
C ARG A 191 -8.12 -14.40 7.72
N ILE A 192 -8.02 -13.69 6.62
CA ILE A 192 -6.83 -13.72 5.75
C ILE A 192 -6.05 -12.41 5.75
N TYR A 193 -6.66 -11.28 6.09
CA TYR A 193 -6.10 -9.97 5.78
C TYR A 193 -5.03 -9.53 6.78
N ILE A 194 -5.21 -9.77 8.08
CA ILE A 194 -4.21 -9.43 9.10
C ILE A 194 -2.96 -10.30 8.93
N ASP A 195 -3.13 -11.61 8.69
CA ASP A 195 -2.00 -12.52 8.44
C ASP A 195 -1.22 -12.09 7.19
N THR A 196 -1.93 -11.76 6.11
CA THR A 196 -1.32 -11.28 4.88
C THR A 196 -0.60 -9.94 5.08
N LEU A 197 -1.16 -9.02 5.89
CA LEU A 197 -0.52 -7.75 6.23
C LEU A 197 0.78 -7.98 7.01
N GLY A 198 0.74 -8.81 8.05
CA GLY A 198 1.93 -9.17 8.83
C GLY A 198 3.01 -9.82 7.95
N ARG A 199 2.61 -10.72 7.05
CA ARG A 199 3.47 -11.35 6.06
C ARG A 199 4.09 -10.34 5.09
N THR A 200 3.30 -9.38 4.61
CA THR A 200 3.76 -8.31 3.71
C THR A 200 4.84 -7.46 4.37
N LEU A 201 4.60 -7.03 5.62
CA LEU A 201 5.56 -6.27 6.41
C LEU A 201 6.83 -7.09 6.68
N TRP A 202 6.69 -8.38 7.02
CA TRP A 202 7.82 -9.27 7.26
C TRP A 202 8.68 -9.51 6.00
N ILE A 203 8.04 -9.83 4.87
CA ILE A 203 8.74 -10.04 3.60
C ILE A 203 9.45 -8.75 3.15
N GLY A 204 8.78 -7.60 3.28
CA GLY A 204 9.37 -6.29 3.00
C GLY A 204 10.58 -6.00 3.89
N PHE A 205 10.48 -6.29 5.19
CA PHE A 205 11.56 -6.11 6.16
C PHE A 205 12.77 -7.00 5.86
N VAL A 206 12.56 -8.31 5.68
CA VAL A 206 13.64 -9.26 5.37
C VAL A 206 14.32 -8.90 4.04
N THR A 207 13.54 -8.59 3.00
CA THR A 207 14.08 -8.17 1.71
C THR A 207 14.92 -6.89 1.85
N THR A 208 14.45 -5.92 2.63
CA THR A 208 15.19 -4.68 2.90
C THR A 208 16.51 -4.96 3.62
N LEU A 209 16.51 -5.86 4.60
CA LEU A 209 17.72 -6.26 5.32
C LEU A 209 18.72 -6.96 4.40
N LEU A 210 18.26 -7.91 3.56
CA LEU A 210 19.11 -8.58 2.58
C LEU A 210 19.70 -7.59 1.56
N CYS A 211 18.88 -6.65 1.06
CA CYS A 211 19.34 -5.57 0.20
C CYS A 211 20.37 -4.68 0.89
N LEU A 212 20.23 -4.40 2.19
CA LEU A 212 21.21 -3.61 2.94
C LEU A 212 22.53 -4.36 3.10
N VAL A 213 22.48 -5.64 3.49
CA VAL A 213 23.65 -6.49 3.70
C VAL A 213 24.47 -6.64 2.42
N LEU A 214 23.81 -6.73 1.25
CA LEU A 214 24.48 -6.85 -0.05
C LEU A 214 24.80 -5.49 -0.68
N GLY A 215 23.89 -4.53 -0.55
CA GLY A 215 23.96 -3.21 -1.17
C GLY A 215 24.96 -2.28 -0.51
N PHE A 216 25.16 -2.38 0.81
CA PHE A 216 26.13 -1.54 1.51
C PHE A 216 27.58 -1.84 1.09
N PRO A 217 28.07 -3.11 1.11
CA PRO A 217 29.40 -3.43 0.62
C PRO A 217 29.59 -3.07 -0.85
N LEU A 218 28.58 -3.30 -1.67
CA LEU A 218 28.60 -2.97 -3.09
C LEU A 218 28.70 -1.46 -3.33
N ALA A 219 27.93 -0.65 -2.58
CA ALA A 219 28.02 0.81 -2.64
C ALA A 219 29.40 1.31 -2.17
N HIS A 220 29.97 0.71 -1.12
CA HIS A 220 31.30 1.05 -0.67
C HIS A 220 32.37 0.71 -1.73
N ALA A 221 32.30 -0.47 -2.33
CA ALA A 221 33.19 -0.89 -3.41
C ALA A 221 33.11 0.06 -4.62
N LEU A 222 31.91 0.53 -4.99
CA LEU A 222 31.71 1.50 -6.07
C LEU A 222 32.40 2.86 -5.83
N VAL A 223 32.63 3.26 -4.58
CA VAL A 223 33.36 4.49 -4.24
C VAL A 223 34.88 4.27 -4.19
N SER A 224 35.30 3.05 -3.84
CA SER A 224 36.72 2.72 -3.68
C SER A 224 37.40 2.22 -4.95
N LEU A 225 36.66 1.69 -5.93
CA LEU A 225 37.20 1.11 -7.16
C LEU A 225 37.67 2.17 -8.18
N PRO A 226 38.63 1.83 -9.07
CA PRO A 226 38.99 2.68 -10.20
C PRO A 226 37.78 3.02 -11.08
N ARG A 227 37.76 4.23 -11.66
CA ARG A 227 36.61 4.78 -12.41
C ARG A 227 36.04 3.85 -13.48
N GLY A 228 36.90 3.08 -14.17
CA GLY A 228 36.47 2.10 -15.19
C GLY A 228 35.64 0.97 -14.59
N PHE A 229 36.17 0.27 -13.59
CA PHE A 229 35.47 -0.84 -12.92
C PHE A 229 34.21 -0.36 -12.19
N ALA A 230 34.26 0.79 -11.54
CA ALA A 230 33.10 1.39 -10.88
C ALA A 230 31.97 1.69 -11.88
N SER A 231 32.31 2.17 -13.08
CA SER A 231 31.33 2.43 -14.15
C SER A 231 30.68 1.14 -14.66
N VAL A 232 31.46 0.09 -14.90
CA VAL A 232 30.93 -1.21 -15.34
C VAL A 232 30.00 -1.81 -14.28
N LEU A 233 30.42 -1.80 -13.02
CA LEU A 233 29.62 -2.31 -11.91
C LEU A 233 28.33 -1.49 -11.71
N MET A 234 28.38 -0.16 -11.91
CA MET A 234 27.20 0.69 -11.93
C MET A 234 26.24 0.31 -13.06
N VAL A 235 26.75 0.03 -14.27
CA VAL A 235 25.92 -0.47 -15.38
C VAL A 235 25.24 -1.78 -15.00
N CYS A 236 25.95 -2.73 -14.38
CA CYS A 236 25.35 -3.97 -13.89
C CYS A 236 24.22 -3.74 -12.87
N VAL A 237 24.39 -2.77 -11.95
CA VAL A 237 23.37 -2.39 -10.96
C VAL A 237 22.16 -1.73 -11.63
N LEU A 238 22.37 -0.94 -12.69
CA LEU A 238 21.30 -0.24 -13.37
C LEU A 238 20.59 -1.07 -14.43
N LEU A 239 21.22 -2.13 -14.94
CA LEU A 239 20.67 -3.02 -15.98
C LEU A 239 19.24 -3.52 -15.67
N PRO A 240 18.87 -3.87 -14.43
CA PRO A 240 17.50 -4.24 -14.09
C PRO A 240 16.48 -3.17 -14.45
N PHE A 241 16.79 -1.86 -14.40
CA PHE A 241 15.81 -0.82 -14.75
C PHE A 241 15.40 -0.80 -16.23
N TRP A 242 16.26 -1.30 -17.11
CA TRP A 242 16.04 -1.28 -18.56
C TRP A 242 15.20 -2.46 -19.04
N THR A 243 14.98 -3.45 -18.17
CA THR A 243 14.21 -4.65 -18.48
C THR A 243 12.80 -4.52 -17.93
N SER A 244 11.85 -5.24 -18.53
CA SER A 244 10.50 -5.33 -17.98
C SER A 244 10.49 -6.17 -16.71
N LEU A 245 9.66 -5.78 -15.73
CA LEU A 245 9.44 -6.53 -14.51
C LEU A 245 9.01 -7.98 -14.77
N LEU A 246 8.08 -8.17 -15.72
CA LEU A 246 7.58 -9.50 -16.06
C LEU A 246 8.70 -10.37 -16.64
N VAL A 247 9.52 -9.82 -17.53
CA VAL A 247 10.65 -10.55 -18.14
C VAL A 247 11.65 -10.98 -17.08
N ARG A 248 12.04 -10.08 -16.16
CA ARG A 248 12.93 -10.43 -15.03
C ARG A 248 12.35 -11.53 -14.15
N THR A 249 11.06 -11.42 -13.85
CA THR A 249 10.37 -12.37 -12.98
C THR A 249 10.30 -13.76 -13.62
N SER A 250 9.92 -13.85 -14.90
CA SER A 250 9.91 -15.10 -15.66
C SER A 250 11.31 -15.68 -15.84
N ALA A 251 12.34 -14.86 -16.05
CA ALA A 251 13.73 -15.32 -16.12
C ALA A 251 14.17 -16.00 -14.81
N TRP A 252 13.83 -15.40 -13.66
CA TRP A 252 14.10 -16.04 -12.36
C TRP A 252 13.34 -17.35 -12.17
N ILE A 253 12.12 -17.47 -12.67
CA ILE A 253 11.39 -18.75 -12.66
C ILE A 253 12.19 -19.81 -13.42
N VAL A 254 12.62 -19.53 -14.64
CA VAL A 254 13.39 -20.49 -15.47
C VAL A 254 14.74 -20.85 -14.82
N VAL A 255 15.44 -19.89 -14.23
CA VAL A 255 16.74 -20.12 -13.58
C VAL A 255 16.61 -20.98 -12.31
N LEU A 256 15.54 -20.80 -11.54
CA LEU A 256 15.31 -21.44 -10.23
C LEU A 256 14.47 -22.72 -10.30
N GLN A 257 13.91 -23.07 -11.46
CA GLN A 257 13.21 -24.35 -11.63
C GLN A 257 14.13 -25.56 -11.38
N LYS A 258 13.54 -26.74 -11.18
CA LYS A 258 14.29 -27.99 -10.93
C LYS A 258 15.30 -28.32 -12.04
N GLU A 259 14.88 -28.15 -13.29
CA GLU A 259 15.72 -28.30 -14.49
C GLU A 259 16.45 -26.99 -14.88
N GLY A 260 16.46 -26.00 -13.98
CA GLY A 260 17.04 -24.69 -14.21
C GLY A 260 18.57 -24.70 -14.16
N VAL A 261 19.16 -23.60 -14.67
CA VAL A 261 20.62 -23.43 -14.73
C VAL A 261 21.26 -23.52 -13.34
N LEU A 262 20.62 -22.99 -12.30
CA LEU A 262 21.18 -22.99 -10.95
C LEU A 262 21.26 -24.40 -10.36
N ASN A 263 20.17 -25.16 -10.43
CA ASN A 263 20.15 -26.56 -9.98
C ASN A 263 21.15 -27.42 -10.77
N GLY A 264 21.19 -27.24 -12.10
CA GLY A 264 22.15 -27.95 -12.94
C GLY A 264 23.62 -27.67 -12.57
N LEU A 265 23.95 -26.42 -12.19
CA LEU A 265 25.28 -26.08 -11.69
C LEU A 265 25.56 -26.68 -10.30
N LEU A 266 24.59 -26.61 -9.37
CA LEU A 266 24.75 -27.15 -8.00
C LEU A 266 24.99 -28.66 -8.01
N THR A 267 24.27 -29.41 -8.84
CA THR A 267 24.45 -30.87 -8.98
C THR A 267 25.76 -31.20 -9.70
N ARG A 268 26.15 -30.45 -10.74
CA ARG A 268 27.45 -30.65 -11.42
C ARG A 268 28.65 -30.38 -10.53
N LEU A 269 28.53 -29.42 -9.61
CA LEU A 269 29.57 -29.11 -8.62
C LEU A 269 29.57 -30.09 -7.44
N GLY A 270 28.63 -31.04 -7.36
CA GLY A 270 28.51 -31.99 -6.25
C GLY A 270 28.09 -31.35 -4.92
N ILE A 271 27.47 -30.16 -4.96
CA ILE A 271 27.00 -29.46 -3.75
C ILE A 271 25.68 -30.08 -3.25
N VAL A 272 24.86 -30.61 -4.16
CA VAL A 272 23.57 -31.24 -3.86
C VAL A 272 23.40 -32.54 -4.64
N ASP A 273 22.87 -33.57 -3.99
CA ASP A 273 22.64 -34.90 -4.59
C ASP A 273 21.38 -34.93 -5.49
N ALA A 274 20.43 -34.03 -5.24
CA ALA A 274 19.18 -33.93 -6.00
C ALA A 274 18.77 -32.45 -6.22
N PRO A 275 18.04 -32.13 -7.32
CA PRO A 275 17.56 -30.78 -7.58
C PRO A 275 16.66 -30.23 -6.46
N LEU A 276 16.94 -29.02 -6.01
CA LEU A 276 16.18 -28.34 -4.96
C LEU A 276 14.95 -27.62 -5.53
N GLU A 277 13.90 -27.52 -4.72
CA GLU A 277 12.76 -26.65 -4.99
C GLU A 277 13.13 -25.21 -4.63
N LEU A 278 13.58 -24.43 -5.60
CA LEU A 278 14.04 -23.05 -5.41
C LEU A 278 13.04 -21.99 -5.90
N VAL A 279 11.94 -22.41 -6.52
CA VAL A 279 10.88 -21.55 -7.08
C VAL A 279 9.51 -21.95 -6.51
N PHE A 280 8.54 -21.04 -6.55
CA PHE A 280 7.20 -21.19 -5.95
C PHE A 280 7.23 -21.34 -4.43
N ASN A 281 8.23 -20.68 -3.81
CA ASN A 281 8.42 -20.65 -2.38
C ASN A 281 9.09 -19.34 -1.95
N ARG A 282 9.23 -19.18 -0.63
CA ARG A 282 9.77 -17.97 -0.01
C ARG A 282 11.24 -17.71 -0.35
N PHE A 283 12.04 -18.74 -0.63
CA PHE A 283 13.45 -18.56 -1.02
C PHE A 283 13.56 -17.89 -2.39
N GLY A 284 12.90 -18.46 -3.40
CA GLY A 284 12.91 -17.88 -4.75
C GLY A 284 12.33 -16.47 -4.77
N LEU A 285 11.32 -16.21 -3.93
CA LEU A 285 10.77 -14.88 -3.74
C LEU A 285 11.84 -13.88 -3.26
N TYR A 286 12.60 -14.20 -2.20
CA TYR A 286 13.64 -13.31 -1.70
C TYR A 286 14.75 -13.09 -2.74
N VAL A 287 15.18 -14.12 -3.46
CA VAL A 287 16.19 -14.00 -4.51
C VAL A 287 15.74 -13.00 -5.58
N ALA A 288 14.53 -13.17 -6.10
CA ALA A 288 13.97 -12.31 -7.13
C ALA A 288 13.76 -10.87 -6.63
N MET A 289 13.17 -10.70 -5.44
CA MET A 289 12.91 -9.37 -4.87
C MET A 289 14.21 -8.62 -4.55
N VAL A 290 15.21 -9.30 -3.97
CA VAL A 290 16.51 -8.68 -3.67
C VAL A 290 17.15 -8.19 -4.97
N HIS A 291 17.24 -9.02 -6.01
CA HIS A 291 17.80 -8.60 -7.29
C HIS A 291 17.09 -7.37 -7.88
N ILE A 292 15.75 -7.33 -7.80
CA ILE A 292 14.97 -6.23 -8.37
C ILE A 292 15.11 -4.95 -7.53
N LEU A 293 15.20 -5.07 -6.20
CA LEU A 293 15.17 -3.92 -5.29
C LEU A 293 16.56 -3.42 -4.89
N LEU A 294 17.62 -4.21 -5.11
CA LEU A 294 19.00 -3.86 -4.78
C LEU A 294 19.42 -2.46 -5.28
N PRO A 295 19.06 -2.02 -6.51
CA PRO A 295 19.48 -0.71 -6.99
C PRO A 295 18.89 0.44 -6.17
N PHE A 296 17.67 0.29 -5.63
CA PHE A 296 17.02 1.29 -4.79
C PHE A 296 17.65 1.41 -3.39
N MET A 297 18.37 0.38 -2.95
CA MET A 297 19.21 0.45 -1.75
C MET A 297 20.56 1.11 -2.05
N ILE A 298 21.20 0.74 -3.16
CA ILE A 298 22.55 1.18 -3.51
C ILE A 298 22.60 2.69 -3.83
N LEU A 299 21.66 3.20 -4.62
CA LEU A 299 21.75 4.57 -5.13
C LEU A 299 21.73 5.65 -4.01
N PRO A 300 20.84 5.58 -3.00
CA PRO A 300 20.86 6.54 -1.89
C PRO A 300 22.12 6.43 -1.02
N ILE A 301 22.57 5.21 -0.72
CA ILE A 301 23.80 4.97 0.04
C ILE A 301 25.00 5.55 -0.71
N LEU A 302 25.10 5.26 -2.01
CA LEU A 302 26.19 5.73 -2.86
C LEU A 302 26.21 7.26 -2.98
N SER A 303 25.05 7.90 -3.08
CA SER A 303 24.94 9.36 -3.15
C SER A 303 25.59 10.02 -1.92
N VAL A 304 25.33 9.49 -0.72
CA VAL A 304 25.94 9.98 0.52
C VAL A 304 27.42 9.62 0.60
N MET A 305 27.79 8.37 0.30
CA MET A 305 29.18 7.91 0.38
C MET A 305 30.13 8.72 -0.52
N LYS A 306 29.69 9.13 -1.72
CA LYS A 306 30.47 9.98 -2.64
C LYS A 306 30.78 11.36 -2.06
N GLY A 307 29.97 11.87 -1.14
CA GLY A 307 30.19 13.16 -0.48
C GLY A 307 31.17 13.11 0.70
N ILE A 308 31.55 11.91 1.17
CA ILE A 308 32.42 11.76 2.34
C ILE A 308 33.89 11.90 1.90
N SER A 309 34.57 12.92 2.43
CA SER A 309 35.99 13.14 2.15
C SER A 309 36.87 12.01 2.71
N PRO A 310 37.83 11.47 1.92
CA PRO A 310 38.81 10.49 2.42
C PRO A 310 39.66 10.99 3.60
N SER A 311 39.73 12.31 3.82
CA SER A 311 40.50 12.90 4.93
C SER A 311 40.00 12.49 6.31
N TYR A 312 38.73 12.15 6.48
CA TYR A 312 38.20 11.70 7.78
C TYR A 312 38.84 10.40 8.26
N MET A 313 39.03 9.45 7.34
CA MET A 313 39.69 8.17 7.66
C MET A 313 41.19 8.36 7.90
N ARG A 314 41.85 9.26 7.16
CA ARG A 314 43.25 9.62 7.42
C ARG A 314 43.43 10.27 8.78
N ALA A 315 42.55 11.21 9.17
CA ALA A 315 42.58 11.84 10.48
C ALA A 315 42.36 10.84 11.62
N SER A 316 41.42 9.90 11.46
CA SER A 316 41.21 8.81 12.42
C SER A 316 42.46 7.94 12.58
N ALA A 317 43.15 7.61 11.49
CA ALA A 317 44.39 6.84 11.53
C ALA A 317 45.54 7.62 12.20
N SER A 318 45.65 8.93 11.96
CA SER A 318 46.64 9.80 12.62
C SER A 318 46.46 9.88 14.15
N LEU A 319 45.23 9.67 14.65
CA LEU A 319 44.94 9.59 16.09
C LEU A 319 45.19 8.18 16.68
N GLY A 320 45.78 7.26 15.90
CA GLY A 320 46.11 5.90 16.35
C GLY A 320 44.94 4.90 16.27
N ALA A 321 43.81 5.25 15.65
CA ALA A 321 42.69 4.33 15.53
C ALA A 321 42.96 3.26 14.47
N HIS A 322 42.69 1.99 14.81
CA HIS A 322 42.69 0.88 13.86
C HIS A 322 41.65 1.15 12.73
N PRO A 323 41.89 0.74 11.46
CA PRO A 323 40.98 1.01 10.33
C PRO A 323 39.52 0.59 10.57
N ALA A 324 39.29 -0.53 11.26
CA ALA A 324 37.95 -0.99 11.63
C ALA A 324 37.26 -0.04 12.63
N VAL A 325 38.01 0.54 13.57
CA VAL A 325 37.50 1.53 14.53
C VAL A 325 37.15 2.83 13.82
N GLY A 326 38.02 3.30 12.93
CA GLY A 326 37.74 4.47 12.07
C GLY A 326 36.50 4.25 11.21
N PHE A 327 36.36 3.06 10.62
CA PHE A 327 35.18 2.71 9.83
C PHE A 327 33.90 2.73 10.67
N LEU A 328 33.88 2.04 11.81
CA LEU A 328 32.67 1.90 12.65
C LEU A 328 32.28 3.20 13.37
N LYS A 329 33.25 4.00 13.83
CA LYS A 329 32.98 5.22 14.62
C LYS A 329 32.93 6.51 13.79
N VAL A 330 33.57 6.55 12.62
CA VAL A 330 33.65 7.76 11.80
C VAL A 330 32.88 7.57 10.50
N TYR A 331 33.26 6.59 9.68
CA TYR A 331 32.68 6.44 8.34
C TYR A 331 31.22 5.95 8.36
N LEU A 332 30.92 4.86 9.06
CA LEU A 332 29.60 4.25 9.09
C LEU A 332 28.51 5.22 9.59
N PRO A 333 28.69 6.00 10.68
CA PRO A 333 27.71 6.98 11.13
C PRO A 333 27.40 8.07 10.10
N MET A 334 28.40 8.49 9.31
CA MET A 334 28.20 9.46 8.23
C MET A 334 27.38 8.91 7.07
N THR A 335 27.36 7.59 6.87
CA THR A 335 26.55 6.93 5.83
C THR A 335 25.11 6.66 6.25
N LEU A 336 24.77 6.78 7.54
CA LEU A 336 23.44 6.46 8.08
C LEU A 336 22.28 7.20 7.40
N PRO A 337 22.39 8.49 7.01
CA PRO A 337 21.32 9.15 6.27
C PRO A 337 21.02 8.47 4.92
N GLY A 338 22.07 8.00 4.23
CA GLY A 338 21.95 7.28 2.96
C GLY A 338 21.38 5.87 3.15
N VAL A 339 21.81 5.18 4.20
CA VAL A 339 21.25 3.88 4.60
C VAL A 339 19.77 4.02 4.96
N GLY A 340 19.39 5.03 5.73
CA GLY A 340 18.00 5.32 6.07
C GLY A 340 17.13 5.54 4.84
N ALA A 341 17.60 6.36 3.90
CA ALA A 341 16.90 6.61 2.64
C ALA A 341 16.79 5.33 1.77
N GLY A 342 17.87 4.55 1.65
CA GLY A 342 17.89 3.29 0.90
C GLY A 342 16.97 2.22 1.49
N CYS A 343 16.98 2.06 2.82
CA CYS A 343 16.09 1.15 3.53
C CYS A 343 14.63 1.55 3.36
N LEU A 344 14.32 2.84 3.52
CA LEU A 344 12.95 3.34 3.38
C LEU A 344 12.43 3.14 1.95
N MET A 345 13.24 3.51 0.94
CA MET A 345 12.87 3.35 -0.47
C MET A 345 12.63 1.88 -0.83
N THR A 346 13.55 1.01 -0.41
CA THR A 346 13.47 -0.45 -0.64
C THR A 346 12.26 -1.06 0.04
N PHE A 347 11.99 -0.67 1.29
CA PHE A 347 10.86 -1.19 2.06
C PHE A 347 9.52 -0.76 1.45
N ILE A 348 9.34 0.54 1.14
CA ILE A 348 8.10 1.08 0.56
C ILE A 348 7.78 0.41 -0.77
N ILE A 349 8.77 0.26 -1.65
CA ILE A 349 8.57 -0.42 -2.94
C ILE A 349 8.31 -1.91 -2.72
N GLY A 350 9.05 -2.54 -1.79
CA GLY A 350 8.94 -3.97 -1.49
C GLY A 350 7.58 -4.38 -0.97
N VAL A 351 6.97 -3.62 -0.05
CA VAL A 351 5.63 -3.94 0.49
C VAL A 351 4.51 -3.74 -0.54
N GLY A 352 4.71 -2.84 -1.52
CA GLY A 352 3.75 -2.59 -2.61
C GLY A 352 3.85 -3.59 -3.76
N TYR A 353 4.84 -4.47 -3.75
CA TYR A 353 5.11 -5.39 -4.84
C TYR A 353 4.14 -6.58 -4.80
N TYR A 354 3.36 -6.78 -5.85
CA TYR A 354 2.44 -7.91 -5.94
C TYR A 354 2.73 -8.90 -7.08
N ILE A 355 3.37 -8.45 -8.16
CA ILE A 355 3.61 -9.28 -9.36
C ILE A 355 4.68 -10.35 -9.09
N THR A 356 5.81 -9.99 -8.48
CA THR A 356 6.87 -10.98 -8.20
C THR A 356 6.44 -12.01 -7.15
N PRO A 357 5.78 -11.64 -6.03
CA PRO A 357 5.20 -12.62 -5.11
C PRO A 357 4.16 -13.54 -5.73
N SER A 358 3.31 -13.01 -6.63
CA SER A 358 2.28 -13.83 -7.28
C SER A 358 2.83 -14.83 -8.30
N LEU A 359 3.99 -14.55 -8.89
CA LEU A 359 4.61 -15.39 -9.92
C LEU A 359 5.71 -16.32 -9.40
N VAL A 360 6.52 -15.88 -8.44
CA VAL A 360 7.71 -16.61 -7.94
C VAL A 360 7.50 -17.20 -6.55
N GLY A 361 6.64 -16.57 -5.75
CA GLY A 361 6.32 -17.02 -4.39
C GLY A 361 5.37 -18.22 -4.38
N GLY A 362 5.23 -18.86 -3.23
CA GLY A 362 4.24 -19.91 -3.04
C GLY A 362 2.83 -19.36 -2.83
N ALA A 363 1.84 -20.25 -2.76
CA ALA A 363 0.45 -19.88 -2.44
C ALA A 363 0.34 -19.17 -1.08
N ARG A 364 1.22 -19.52 -0.13
CA ARG A 364 1.31 -18.84 1.17
C ARG A 364 2.05 -17.51 1.09
N ASP A 365 2.80 -17.17 0.05
CA ASP A 365 3.63 -15.96 0.03
C ASP A 365 2.94 -14.76 -0.66
N GLN A 366 1.63 -14.84 -0.88
CA GLN A 366 0.85 -13.71 -1.38
C GLN A 366 0.85 -12.55 -0.38
N MET A 367 0.97 -11.34 -0.91
CA MET A 367 1.07 -10.10 -0.14
C MET A 367 -0.22 -9.28 -0.25
N THR A 368 -0.44 -8.33 0.66
CA THR A 368 -1.68 -7.51 0.71
C THR A 368 -1.91 -6.77 -0.60
N SER A 369 -0.83 -6.32 -1.26
CA SER A 369 -0.88 -5.67 -2.56
C SER A 369 -1.49 -6.53 -3.67
N TYR A 370 -1.40 -7.86 -3.57
CA TYR A 370 -2.10 -8.76 -4.50
C TYR A 370 -3.62 -8.65 -4.34
N PHE A 371 -4.11 -8.68 -3.09
CA PHE A 371 -5.54 -8.57 -2.83
C PHE A 371 -6.10 -7.19 -3.19
N ILE A 372 -5.33 -6.11 -2.97
CA ILE A 372 -5.69 -4.78 -3.46
C ILE A 372 -5.88 -4.82 -4.99
N ALA A 373 -4.91 -5.36 -5.73
CA ALA A 373 -5.00 -5.46 -7.19
C ALA A 373 -6.15 -6.38 -7.64
N TYR A 374 -6.40 -7.49 -6.94
CA TYR A 374 -7.49 -8.42 -7.22
C TYR A 374 -8.87 -7.76 -7.06
N TYR A 375 -9.09 -7.05 -5.95
CA TYR A 375 -10.36 -6.35 -5.74
C TYR A 375 -10.54 -5.16 -6.68
N ALA A 376 -9.48 -4.43 -7.00
CA ALA A 376 -9.56 -3.34 -7.97
C ALA A 376 -9.88 -3.82 -9.39
N ASN A 377 -9.18 -4.85 -9.87
CA ASN A 377 -9.18 -5.20 -11.30
C ASN A 377 -10.04 -6.43 -11.65
N THR A 378 -10.24 -7.36 -10.72
CA THR A 378 -10.96 -8.61 -10.98
C THR A 378 -12.39 -8.55 -10.47
N THR A 379 -12.59 -8.25 -9.18
CA THR A 379 -13.94 -8.17 -8.59
C THR A 379 -14.58 -6.79 -8.79
N ILE A 380 -13.77 -5.76 -9.09
CA ILE A 380 -14.21 -4.35 -9.17
C ILE A 380 -14.94 -3.97 -7.87
N ASN A 381 -14.31 -4.31 -6.74
CA ASN A 381 -14.72 -3.96 -5.39
C ASN A 381 -13.81 -2.84 -4.88
N TRP A 382 -14.16 -1.62 -5.28
CA TRP A 382 -13.41 -0.41 -4.91
C TRP A 382 -13.35 -0.22 -3.40
N GLY A 383 -14.42 -0.53 -2.67
CA GLY A 383 -14.44 -0.34 -1.23
C GLY A 383 -13.44 -1.23 -0.48
N LEU A 384 -13.40 -2.53 -0.80
CA LEU A 384 -12.44 -3.43 -0.16
C LEU A 384 -11.00 -3.18 -0.60
N SER A 385 -10.78 -2.85 -1.89
CA SER A 385 -9.48 -2.44 -2.40
C SER A 385 -8.95 -1.20 -1.65
N SER A 386 -9.80 -0.19 -1.49
CA SER A 386 -9.46 1.04 -0.79
C SER A 386 -9.24 0.84 0.70
N ALA A 387 -10.01 -0.03 1.37
CA ALA A 387 -9.81 -0.34 2.78
C ALA A 387 -8.46 -1.03 3.04
N LEU A 388 -8.11 -2.05 2.23
CA LEU A 388 -6.81 -2.72 2.31
C LEU A 388 -5.65 -1.76 2.01
N GLY A 389 -5.82 -0.90 0.99
CA GLY A 389 -4.86 0.14 0.65
C GLY A 389 -4.68 1.17 1.78
N ALA A 390 -5.77 1.61 2.41
CA ALA A 390 -5.75 2.55 3.53
C ALA A 390 -4.98 2.00 4.73
N ILE A 391 -5.23 0.73 5.09
CA ILE A 391 -4.53 0.07 6.20
C ILE A 391 -3.04 -0.08 5.90
N LEU A 392 -2.70 -0.55 4.69
CA LEU A 392 -1.30 -0.68 4.28
C LEU A 392 -0.60 0.70 4.29
N LEU A 393 -1.24 1.74 3.76
CA LEU A 393 -0.72 3.10 3.79
C LEU A 393 -0.54 3.61 5.22
N ALA A 394 -1.50 3.38 6.11
CA ALA A 394 -1.40 3.77 7.52
C ALA A 394 -0.21 3.07 8.20
N CYS A 395 0.01 1.78 7.94
CA CYS A 395 1.18 1.06 8.44
C CYS A 395 2.50 1.66 7.91
N ILE A 396 2.56 1.99 6.62
CA ILE A 396 3.75 2.62 6.01
C ILE A 396 3.99 4.01 6.60
N MET A 397 2.96 4.82 6.77
CA MET A 397 3.05 6.17 7.34
C MET A 397 3.49 6.11 8.81
N LEU A 398 2.99 5.15 9.58
CA LEU A 398 3.42 4.91 10.96
C LEU A 398 4.90 4.50 11.02
N LEU A 399 5.33 3.59 10.14
CA LEU A 399 6.74 3.21 10.05
C LEU A 399 7.61 4.39 9.66
N TYR A 400 7.20 5.16 8.65
CA TYR A 400 7.90 6.36 8.20
C TYR A 400 8.04 7.38 9.33
N ALA A 401 6.97 7.67 10.08
CA ALA A 401 7.00 8.58 11.22
C ALA A 401 7.96 8.08 12.32
N THR A 402 7.99 6.77 12.56
CA THR A 402 8.87 6.15 13.57
C THR A 402 10.34 6.22 13.15
N VAL A 403 10.65 5.81 11.91
CA VAL A 403 12.01 5.87 11.36
C VAL A 403 12.50 7.31 11.23
N GLY A 404 11.64 8.22 10.78
CA GLY A 404 11.93 9.65 10.68
C GLY A 404 12.27 10.28 12.02
N ARG A 405 11.56 9.92 13.09
CA ARG A 405 11.89 10.37 14.45
C ARG A 405 13.23 9.84 14.94
N LEU A 406 13.57 8.58 14.63
CA LEU A 406 14.82 7.95 15.05
C LEU A 406 16.06 8.50 14.31
N ILE A 407 15.93 8.74 13.00
CA ILE A 407 17.04 9.22 12.15
C ILE A 407 17.17 10.75 12.21
N GLY A 408 16.15 11.44 12.71
CA GLY A 408 16.06 12.89 12.75
C GLY A 408 15.70 13.45 11.38
N VAL A 409 14.41 13.64 11.11
CA VAL A 409 13.86 14.19 9.85
C VAL A 409 14.60 15.47 9.40
N GLY A 410 15.12 16.27 10.33
CA GLY A 410 15.94 17.46 10.01
C GLY A 410 17.20 17.18 9.17
N ARG A 411 17.84 16.00 9.33
CA ARG A 411 19.00 15.61 8.51
C ARG A 411 18.62 15.12 7.10
N ILE A 412 17.39 14.66 6.90
CA ILE A 412 16.91 14.12 5.62
C ILE A 412 16.27 15.22 4.76
N ALA A 413 15.55 16.16 5.38
CA ALA A 413 14.85 17.23 4.69
C ALA A 413 15.70 18.48 4.43
N GLY A 414 16.96 18.51 4.91
CA GLY A 414 17.83 19.70 4.79
C GLY A 414 17.32 20.92 5.59
N ILE A 415 16.37 20.71 6.50
CA ILE A 415 15.86 21.74 7.40
C ILE A 415 16.73 21.65 8.65
N GLN A 416 17.77 22.50 8.69
CA GLN A 416 18.63 22.69 9.85
C GLN A 416 17.85 23.08 11.10
#